data_AF-A0A7C4PUX9-F1
#
_entry.id   AF-A0A7C4PUX9-F1
#
_cell.length_a   1.000
_cell.length_b   1.000
_cell.length_c   1.000
_cell.angle_alpha   90.00
_cell.angle_beta   90.00
_cell.angle_gamma   90.00
#
_symmetry.space_group_name_H-M   'P 1'
#
loop_
_entity.id
_entity.type
_entity.pdbx_description
1 polymer ?
#
loop_
_entity_poly.entity_id
_entity_poly.type
_entity_poly.pdbx_seq_one_letter_code
_entity_poly.pdbx_strand_id
1 'polypeptide(L)'
;MRKLIGNNRAGLSFPALALFFGIALPTAWPALQPPESAETPASLPTLAEATNFVLRTIPLRNSSGQPIQLRNHPQATNVSLRQLVLFLRTNPVNFATFQPGKFVCTEFAQALHNAAEAAGLRAAVVMVDFTQGEGHVLNAFETTDKGLVYVDCTGGLPGAIPRREFDTFGYLQVGKPYGRLPLDLGFPEPARYERYQQVDRIWTKLETDHALLEERRKRLADEARALREASQKLGPPPWPQERRTEAEAFEQRRLRWQQEDQALRQQWEEFQRLQKQWRARIYHSNTNPVVRFKTWW
;
A
#
# COMPACT_ATOMS: atom_id res chain seq x y z
N MET A 1 73.37 -4.75 -12.72
CA MET A 1 73.43 -4.90 -14.19
C MET A 1 72.03 -5.22 -14.72
N ARG A 2 71.71 -4.64 -15.87
CA ARG A 2 70.40 -4.57 -16.55
C ARG A 2 69.78 -5.92 -16.93
N LYS A 3 68.43 -5.97 -16.91
CA LYS A 3 67.46 -6.26 -18.01
C LYS A 3 66.22 -6.94 -17.42
N LEU A 4 64.98 -6.84 -17.90
CA LEU A 4 64.16 -5.92 -18.72
C LEU A 4 62.79 -6.65 -18.80
N ILE A 5 61.70 -5.92 -18.58
CA ILE A 5 60.36 -6.05 -19.19
C ILE A 5 59.56 -7.35 -18.99
N GLY A 6 58.39 -7.22 -18.35
CA GLY A 6 57.27 -8.15 -18.45
C GLY A 6 55.94 -7.42 -18.29
N ASN A 7 55.34 -7.06 -19.42
CA ASN A 7 53.98 -6.55 -19.59
C ASN A 7 52.96 -7.49 -18.92
N ASN A 8 51.97 -6.95 -18.20
CA ASN A 8 50.67 -7.62 -18.06
C ASN A 8 49.55 -6.58 -18.04
N ARG A 9 48.86 -6.48 -19.18
CA ARG A 9 47.62 -5.72 -19.34
C ARG A 9 46.48 -6.52 -18.73
N ALA A 10 45.70 -5.82 -17.91
CA ALA A 10 44.41 -6.24 -17.41
C ALA A 10 43.44 -6.56 -18.57
N GLY A 11 42.81 -7.74 -18.48
CA GLY A 11 41.68 -8.14 -19.29
C GLY A 11 40.64 -8.79 -18.38
N LEU A 12 39.88 -7.97 -17.65
CA LEU A 12 38.67 -8.42 -16.96
C LEU A 12 37.49 -8.05 -17.86
N SER A 13 37.06 -8.99 -18.69
CA SER A 13 35.77 -8.92 -19.36
C SER A 13 34.68 -9.27 -18.34
N PHE A 14 33.85 -8.30 -17.97
CA PHE A 14 32.59 -8.59 -17.30
C PHE A 14 31.57 -9.02 -18.36
N PRO A 15 30.97 -10.22 -18.27
CA PRO A 15 29.85 -10.55 -19.15
C PRO A 15 28.63 -9.72 -18.71
N ALA A 16 27.95 -9.15 -19.70
CA ALA A 16 26.64 -8.57 -19.52
C ALA A 16 25.66 -9.67 -19.09
N LEU A 17 25.34 -9.74 -17.79
CA LEU A 17 24.20 -10.52 -17.32
C LEU A 17 22.92 -9.79 -17.74
N ALA A 18 22.37 -10.18 -18.88
CA ALA A 18 20.95 -9.99 -19.18
C ALA A 18 20.16 -10.98 -18.30
N LEU A 19 19.86 -10.57 -17.06
CA LEU A 19 18.91 -11.26 -16.20
C LEU A 19 17.49 -10.96 -16.70
N PHE A 20 17.04 -11.74 -17.69
CA PHE A 20 15.63 -11.91 -17.99
C PHE A 20 14.98 -12.74 -16.87
N PHE A 21 14.58 -12.09 -15.77
CA PHE A 21 13.59 -12.68 -14.88
C PHE A 21 12.20 -12.42 -15.47
N GLY A 22 11.83 -13.27 -16.43
CA GLY A 22 10.47 -13.40 -16.91
C GLY A 22 9.60 -14.08 -15.86
N ILE A 23 9.18 -13.34 -14.85
CA ILE A 23 7.91 -13.66 -14.19
C ILE A 23 6.86 -12.92 -15.02
N ALA A 24 6.06 -13.68 -15.76
CA ALA A 24 4.88 -13.14 -16.42
C ALA A 24 3.98 -12.51 -15.36
N LEU A 25 4.07 -11.19 -15.21
CA LEU A 25 3.02 -10.43 -14.57
C LEU A 25 1.75 -10.69 -15.39
N PRO A 26 0.62 -11.04 -14.77
CA PRO A 26 -0.62 -11.25 -15.51
C PRO A 26 -0.88 -10.02 -16.38
N THR A 27 -0.90 -10.23 -17.70
CA THR A 27 -0.98 -9.17 -18.73
C THR A 27 -2.29 -8.39 -18.70
N ALA A 28 -3.26 -8.87 -17.93
CA ALA A 28 -4.42 -8.13 -17.49
C ALA A 28 -4.88 -8.70 -16.15
N TRP A 29 -4.92 -7.85 -15.11
CA TRP A 29 -5.87 -8.11 -14.03
C TRP A 29 -7.26 -7.87 -14.62
N PRO A 30 -8.27 -8.72 -14.39
CA PRO A 30 -9.61 -8.43 -14.85
C PRO A 30 -9.97 -7.03 -14.37
N ALA A 31 -10.37 -6.17 -15.30
CA ALA A 31 -11.04 -4.92 -14.95
C ALA A 31 -12.09 -5.29 -13.91
N LEU A 32 -12.09 -4.58 -12.76
CA LEU A 32 -13.16 -4.69 -11.78
C LEU A 32 -14.47 -4.49 -12.54
N GLN A 33 -15.14 -5.59 -12.88
CA GLN A 33 -16.47 -5.50 -13.44
C GLN A 33 -17.32 -4.86 -12.34
N PRO A 34 -18.06 -3.78 -12.64
CA PRO A 34 -19.08 -3.34 -11.71
C PRO A 34 -19.97 -4.54 -11.41
N PRO A 35 -20.35 -4.77 -10.14
CA PRO A 35 -21.11 -5.96 -9.76
C PRO A 35 -22.35 -6.08 -10.63
N GLU A 36 -22.46 -7.22 -11.29
CA GLU A 36 -23.55 -7.62 -12.17
C GLU A 36 -24.86 -7.67 -11.36
N SER A 37 -25.88 -6.98 -11.88
CA SER A 37 -27.27 -6.89 -11.39
C SER A 37 -27.46 -6.54 -9.91
N ALA A 38 -27.89 -5.30 -9.68
CA ALA A 38 -28.35 -4.79 -8.40
C ALA A 38 -29.58 -5.56 -7.90
N GLU A 39 -29.38 -6.47 -6.96
CA GLU A 39 -30.39 -6.63 -5.91
C GLU A 39 -30.50 -5.30 -5.17
N THR A 40 -31.73 -4.79 -5.10
CA THR A 40 -32.09 -3.57 -4.39
C THR A 40 -31.47 -3.61 -2.99
N PRO A 41 -30.58 -2.66 -2.62
CA PRO A 41 -29.97 -2.69 -1.30
C PRO A 41 -31.09 -2.56 -0.27
N ALA A 42 -31.22 -3.55 0.60
CA ALA A 42 -32.01 -3.42 1.82
C ALA A 42 -31.55 -2.12 2.50
N SER A 43 -32.48 -1.18 2.62
CA SER A 43 -32.26 0.11 3.26
C SER A 43 -31.59 -0.12 4.62
N LEU A 44 -30.52 0.63 4.90
CA LEU A 44 -29.94 0.66 6.23
C LEU A 44 -31.08 0.88 7.24
N PRO A 45 -31.13 0.13 8.36
CA PRO A 45 -32.14 0.36 9.37
C PRO A 45 -32.11 1.83 9.76
N THR A 46 -33.27 2.48 9.68
CA THR A 46 -33.46 3.86 10.11
C THR A 46 -32.91 3.99 11.53
N LEU A 47 -32.16 5.06 11.81
CA LEU A 47 -31.70 5.44 13.16
C LEU A 47 -32.91 5.62 14.08
N ALA A 48 -33.49 4.52 14.55
CA ALA A 48 -34.45 4.53 15.63
C ALA A 48 -33.66 4.90 16.89
N GLU A 49 -34.19 5.82 17.67
CA GLU A 49 -33.70 6.19 18.99
C GLU A 49 -33.79 4.99 19.94
N ALA A 50 -32.89 4.02 19.78
CA ALA A 50 -32.86 2.84 20.61
C ALA A 50 -32.11 3.17 21.90
N THR A 51 -32.86 3.58 22.92
CA THR A 51 -32.34 3.81 24.28
C THR A 51 -32.01 2.53 25.03
N ASN A 52 -32.18 1.35 24.41
CA ASN A 52 -31.98 0.03 25.03
C ASN A 52 -30.60 -0.57 24.74
N PHE A 53 -29.53 0.10 25.19
CA PHE A 53 -28.18 -0.48 25.15
C PHE A 53 -27.88 -1.27 26.42
N VAL A 54 -27.20 -2.41 26.26
CA VAL A 54 -26.54 -3.12 27.36
C VAL A 54 -25.11 -2.58 27.48
N LEU A 55 -24.80 -1.97 28.61
CA LEU A 55 -23.46 -1.47 28.88
C LEU A 55 -22.53 -2.61 29.30
N ARG A 56 -21.38 -2.71 28.64
CA ARG A 56 -20.33 -3.68 28.97
C ARG A 56 -19.00 -2.97 29.19
N THR A 57 -18.48 -3.06 30.41
CA THR A 57 -17.12 -2.58 30.72
C THR A 57 -16.10 -3.66 30.36
N ILE A 58 -15.05 -3.29 29.63
CA ILE A 58 -13.95 -4.20 29.26
C ILE A 58 -12.61 -3.64 29.77
N PRO A 59 -11.59 -4.49 30.04
CA PRO A 59 -10.36 -4.07 30.70
C PRO A 59 -9.39 -3.29 29.80
N LEU A 60 -9.84 -2.78 28.65
CA LEU A 60 -9.06 -1.88 27.79
C LEU A 60 -9.14 -0.46 28.33
N ARG A 61 -7.99 0.23 28.36
CA ARG A 61 -7.90 1.61 28.87
C ARG A 61 -7.90 2.62 27.74
N ASN A 62 -8.68 3.68 27.90
CA ASN A 62 -8.60 4.87 27.05
C ASN A 62 -7.37 5.72 27.42
N SER A 63 -7.17 6.84 26.72
CA SER A 63 -6.09 7.81 26.94
C SER A 63 -6.10 8.43 28.35
N SER A 64 -7.25 8.49 29.02
CA SER A 64 -7.36 8.91 30.42
C SER A 64 -7.05 7.81 31.45
N GLY A 65 -6.70 6.60 30.99
CA GLY A 65 -6.42 5.46 31.84
C GLY A 65 -7.66 4.73 32.37
N GLN A 66 -8.87 5.14 31.97
CA GLN A 66 -10.14 4.54 32.42
C GLN A 66 -10.53 3.34 31.54
N PRO A 67 -11.16 2.28 32.11
CA PRO A 67 -11.75 1.21 31.33
C PRO A 67 -12.79 1.74 30.33
N ILE A 68 -12.82 1.20 29.11
CA ILE A 68 -13.83 1.58 28.12
C ILE A 68 -15.15 0.83 28.34
N GLN A 69 -16.24 1.52 27.97
CA GLN A 69 -17.60 1.00 28.04
C GLN A 69 -18.15 0.84 26.62
N LEU A 70 -18.52 -0.39 26.29
CA LEU A 70 -19.19 -0.75 25.05
C LEU A 70 -20.70 -0.63 25.24
N ARG A 71 -21.39 -0.13 24.22
CA ARG A 71 -22.85 -0.02 24.15
C ARG A 71 -23.35 -1.07 23.17
N ASN A 72 -23.76 -2.23 23.68
CA ASN A 72 -24.23 -3.32 22.84
C ASN A 72 -25.74 -3.20 22.63
N HIS A 73 -26.18 -3.20 21.39
CA HIS A 73 -27.58 -3.16 21.04
C HIS A 73 -28.12 -4.59 20.92
N PRO A 74 -29.13 -5.00 21.72
CA PRO A 74 -29.61 -6.39 21.74
C PRO A 74 -30.12 -6.93 20.40
N GLN A 75 -30.55 -6.03 19.51
CA GLN A 75 -31.03 -6.39 18.16
C GLN A 75 -29.99 -6.14 17.07
N ALA A 76 -28.74 -5.78 17.41
CA ALA A 76 -27.71 -5.65 16.40
C ALA A 76 -27.40 -7.01 15.77
N THR A 77 -27.27 -7.02 14.44
CA THR A 77 -27.10 -8.25 13.66
C THR A 77 -25.86 -8.20 12.78
N ASN A 78 -25.41 -9.37 12.35
CA ASN A 78 -24.40 -9.50 11.30
C ASN A 78 -24.96 -8.97 9.98
N VAL A 79 -24.16 -8.21 9.24
CA VAL A 79 -24.56 -7.62 7.95
C VAL A 79 -23.67 -8.12 6.81
N SER A 80 -24.08 -7.91 5.57
CA SER A 80 -23.20 -8.17 4.42
C SER A 80 -21.99 -7.23 4.43
N LEU A 81 -20.89 -7.65 3.80
CA LEU A 81 -19.70 -6.80 3.63
C LEU A 81 -20.06 -5.46 2.96
N ARG A 82 -20.97 -5.48 1.98
CA ARG A 82 -21.40 -4.27 1.26
C ARG A 82 -22.08 -3.27 2.20
N GLN A 83 -22.97 -3.75 3.07
CA GLN A 83 -23.64 -2.92 4.07
C GLN A 83 -22.64 -2.37 5.10
N LEU A 84 -21.68 -3.19 5.54
CA LEU A 84 -20.59 -2.75 6.42
C LEU A 84 -19.79 -1.60 5.77
N VAL A 85 -19.36 -1.75 4.52
CA VAL A 85 -18.58 -0.70 3.83
C VAL A 85 -19.40 0.58 3.62
N LEU A 86 -20.70 0.46 3.33
CA LEU A 86 -21.58 1.62 3.24
C LEU A 86 -21.67 2.38 4.57
N PHE A 87 -21.79 1.64 5.67
CA PHE A 87 -21.77 2.21 7.02
C PHE A 87 -20.43 2.91 7.31
N LEU A 88 -19.29 2.26 7.07
CA LEU A 88 -17.96 2.85 7.31
C LEU A 88 -17.74 4.18 6.57
N ARG A 89 -18.20 4.26 5.31
CA ARG A 89 -18.08 5.47 4.49
C ARG A 89 -18.93 6.66 4.94
N THR A 90 -19.97 6.40 5.72
CA THR A 90 -20.95 7.42 6.12
C THR A 90 -20.90 7.72 7.62
N ASN A 91 -20.24 6.85 8.39
CA ASN A 91 -20.12 6.98 9.83
C ASN A 91 -19.21 8.16 10.24
N PRO A 92 -19.67 9.05 11.14
CA PRO A 92 -18.94 10.26 11.49
C PRO A 92 -17.62 10.02 12.23
N VAL A 93 -17.39 8.84 12.84
CA VAL A 93 -16.10 8.51 13.48
C VAL A 93 -14.95 8.56 12.48
N ASN A 94 -15.23 8.29 11.20
CA ASN A 94 -14.26 8.34 10.10
C ASN A 94 -13.74 9.77 9.81
N PHE A 95 -14.35 10.81 10.39
CA PHE A 95 -13.88 12.20 10.30
C PHE A 95 -13.15 12.68 11.56
N ALA A 96 -13.09 11.86 12.62
CA ALA A 96 -12.37 12.21 13.84
C ALA A 96 -10.86 12.23 13.58
N THR A 97 -10.16 13.24 14.11
CA THR A 97 -8.71 13.36 13.96
C THR A 97 -8.00 12.68 15.12
N PHE A 98 -6.99 11.86 14.82
CA PHE A 98 -6.13 11.25 15.83
C PHE A 98 -5.40 12.34 16.63
N GLN A 99 -5.49 12.25 17.95
CA GLN A 99 -4.84 13.21 18.86
C GLN A 99 -4.00 12.42 19.87
N PRO A 100 -2.66 12.45 19.77
CA PRO A 100 -1.78 11.77 20.73
C PRO A 100 -2.15 12.14 22.18
N GLY A 101 -2.31 11.13 23.02
CA GLY A 101 -2.65 11.30 24.44
C GLY A 101 -4.08 11.81 24.72
N LYS A 102 -4.94 11.92 23.70
CA LYS A 102 -6.34 12.41 23.85
C LYS A 102 -7.38 11.54 23.14
N PHE A 103 -7.04 11.05 21.95
CA PHE A 103 -7.93 10.21 21.14
C PHE A 103 -7.05 9.23 20.35
N VAL A 104 -6.79 8.08 20.96
CA VAL A 104 -5.88 7.04 20.45
C VAL A 104 -6.69 5.86 19.89
N CYS A 105 -6.01 4.77 19.54
CA CYS A 105 -6.64 3.60 18.92
C CYS A 105 -7.84 3.06 19.71
N THR A 106 -7.75 3.06 21.05
CA THR A 106 -8.83 2.62 21.92
C THR A 106 -10.11 3.45 21.75
N GLU A 107 -10.03 4.78 21.73
CA GLU A 107 -11.21 5.63 21.58
C GLU A 107 -11.84 5.52 20.19
N PHE A 108 -11.02 5.42 19.14
CA PHE A 108 -11.51 5.15 17.78
C PHE A 108 -12.30 3.84 17.74
N ALA A 109 -11.72 2.76 18.29
CA ALA A 109 -12.37 1.46 18.29
C ALA A 109 -13.67 1.44 19.12
N GLN A 110 -13.67 2.12 20.27
CA GLN A 110 -14.87 2.29 21.11
C GLN A 110 -15.95 3.08 20.37
N ALA A 111 -15.58 4.19 19.72
CA ALA A 111 -16.50 5.05 19.00
C ALA A 111 -17.12 4.32 17.80
N LEU A 112 -16.31 3.62 17.00
CA LEU A 112 -16.80 2.85 15.85
C LEU A 112 -17.71 1.70 16.30
N HIS A 113 -17.34 0.97 17.35
CA HIS A 113 -18.18 -0.07 17.94
C HIS A 113 -19.57 0.48 18.31
N ASN A 114 -19.60 1.53 19.12
CA ASN A 114 -20.85 2.09 19.62
C ASN A 114 -21.72 2.70 18.49
N ALA A 115 -21.08 3.29 17.47
CA ALA A 115 -21.79 3.79 16.29
C ALA A 115 -22.38 2.65 15.45
N ALA A 116 -21.66 1.54 15.29
CA ALA A 116 -22.15 0.37 14.57
C ALA A 116 -23.35 -0.27 15.29
N GLU A 117 -23.23 -0.50 16.59
CA GLU A 117 -24.30 -1.07 17.42
C GLU A 117 -25.56 -0.17 17.40
N ALA A 118 -25.38 1.16 17.47
CA ALA A 118 -26.48 2.12 17.33
C ALA A 118 -27.15 2.10 15.93
N ALA A 119 -26.40 1.70 14.90
CA ALA A 119 -26.92 1.47 13.55
C ALA A 119 -27.45 0.04 13.35
N GLY A 120 -27.52 -0.78 14.41
CA GLY A 120 -27.99 -2.17 14.33
C GLY A 120 -26.96 -3.15 13.74
N LEU A 121 -25.70 -2.74 13.59
CA LEU A 121 -24.61 -3.59 13.12
C LEU A 121 -23.88 -4.18 14.32
N ARG A 122 -23.85 -5.50 14.41
CA ARG A 122 -23.11 -6.18 15.48
C ARG A 122 -21.62 -5.97 15.30
N ALA A 123 -20.96 -5.45 16.32
CA ALA A 123 -19.55 -5.13 16.29
C ALA A 123 -18.81 -5.75 17.48
N ALA A 124 -17.49 -5.84 17.36
CA ALA A 124 -16.60 -6.15 18.46
C ALA A 124 -15.43 -5.18 18.50
N VAL A 125 -14.80 -5.10 19.67
CA VAL A 125 -13.49 -4.47 19.86
C VAL A 125 -12.42 -5.55 19.94
N VAL A 126 -11.29 -5.33 19.27
CA VAL A 126 -10.15 -6.25 19.19
C VAL A 126 -8.90 -5.53 19.70
N MET A 127 -8.23 -6.12 20.68
CA MET A 127 -6.88 -5.73 21.10
C MET A 127 -5.87 -6.65 20.45
N VAL A 128 -4.78 -6.09 19.95
CA VAL A 128 -3.70 -6.80 19.28
C VAL A 128 -2.39 -6.53 20.03
N ASP A 129 -1.70 -7.61 20.42
CA ASP A 129 -0.37 -7.54 21.01
C ASP A 129 0.68 -7.91 19.95
N PHE A 130 1.75 -7.13 19.87
CA PHE A 130 2.88 -7.38 18.98
C PHE A 130 4.09 -7.94 19.74
N THR A 131 5.05 -8.50 19.02
CA THR A 131 6.33 -8.91 19.61
C THR A 131 7.13 -7.75 20.17
N GLN A 132 6.97 -6.56 19.56
CA GLN A 132 7.63 -5.31 19.98
C GLN A 132 6.72 -4.11 19.67
N GLY A 133 6.87 -3.04 20.45
CA GLY A 133 6.09 -1.81 20.33
C GLY A 133 4.79 -1.82 21.13
N GLU A 134 4.03 -0.74 21.01
CA GLU A 134 2.71 -0.61 21.64
C GLU A 134 1.68 -1.50 20.94
N GLY A 135 0.78 -2.10 21.73
CA GLY A 135 -0.36 -2.84 21.20
C GLY A 135 -1.33 -1.95 20.41
N HIS A 136 -2.22 -2.56 19.64
CA HIS A 136 -3.20 -1.85 18.82
C HIS A 136 -4.63 -2.24 19.17
N VAL A 137 -5.58 -1.35 18.91
CA VAL A 137 -7.01 -1.62 19.12
C VAL A 137 -7.78 -1.27 17.84
N LEU A 138 -8.63 -2.19 17.40
CA LEU A 138 -9.44 -2.09 16.18
C LEU A 138 -10.79 -2.79 16.38
N ASN A 139 -11.60 -2.91 15.33
CA ASN A 139 -12.92 -3.53 15.39
C ASN A 139 -13.00 -4.82 14.58
N ALA A 140 -13.93 -5.70 14.97
CA ALA A 140 -14.29 -6.88 14.20
C ALA A 140 -15.78 -6.92 13.91
N PHE A 141 -16.12 -7.46 12.74
CA PHE A 141 -17.48 -7.62 12.25
C PHE A 141 -17.62 -9.01 11.65
N GLU A 142 -18.57 -9.81 12.13
CA GLU A 142 -18.94 -11.05 11.47
C GLU A 142 -19.86 -10.71 10.31
N THR A 143 -19.38 -10.85 9.07
CA THR A 143 -20.18 -10.57 7.88
C THR A 143 -20.92 -11.81 7.42
N THR A 144 -22.12 -11.63 6.86
CA THR A 144 -22.95 -12.77 6.41
C THR A 144 -22.41 -13.48 5.17
N ASP A 145 -21.54 -12.83 4.39
CA ASP A 145 -21.07 -13.29 3.09
C ASP A 145 -19.54 -13.47 2.99
N LYS A 146 -18.76 -12.90 3.91
CA LYS A 146 -17.28 -12.94 3.88
C LYS A 146 -16.63 -13.39 5.20
N GLY A 147 -17.44 -13.78 6.18
CA GLY A 147 -16.99 -14.20 7.52
C GLY A 147 -16.46 -13.03 8.36
N LEU A 148 -15.60 -13.35 9.32
CA LEU A 148 -15.00 -12.37 10.24
C LEU A 148 -14.05 -11.41 9.51
N VAL A 149 -14.36 -10.12 9.58
CA VAL A 149 -13.57 -9.04 8.99
C VAL A 149 -13.11 -8.08 10.08
N TYR A 150 -11.85 -7.64 10.00
CA TYR A 150 -11.29 -6.64 10.88
C TYR A 150 -11.31 -5.27 10.21
N VAL A 151 -11.69 -4.24 10.96
CA VAL A 151 -11.74 -2.86 10.50
C VAL A 151 -10.90 -2.01 11.42
N ASP A 152 -10.02 -1.22 10.83
CA ASP A 152 -9.19 -0.25 11.54
C ASP A 152 -9.55 1.15 11.06
N CYS A 153 -10.22 1.88 11.94
CA CYS A 153 -10.65 3.26 11.78
C CYS A 153 -9.65 4.26 12.37
N THR A 154 -8.50 3.80 12.86
CA THR A 154 -7.49 4.71 13.41
C THR A 154 -6.90 5.54 12.28
N GLY A 155 -7.04 6.86 12.44
CA GLY A 155 -6.58 7.85 11.46
C GLY A 155 -5.08 7.79 11.17
N GLY A 156 -4.64 8.57 10.18
CA GLY A 156 -3.21 8.73 9.91
C GLY A 156 -2.45 9.31 11.10
N LEU A 157 -1.15 9.03 11.18
CA LEU A 157 -0.25 9.63 12.18
C LEU A 157 -0.34 11.17 12.14
N PRO A 158 -0.04 11.87 13.27
CA PRO A 158 0.04 13.33 13.29
C PRO A 158 0.90 13.86 12.13
N GLY A 159 0.35 14.78 11.32
CA GLY A 159 1.00 15.31 10.12
C GLY A 159 0.65 14.60 8.80
N ALA A 160 -0.12 13.51 8.84
CA ALA A 160 -0.73 12.94 7.64
C ALA A 160 -1.72 13.95 7.02
N ILE A 161 -1.74 14.03 5.70
CA ILE A 161 -2.74 14.83 4.96
C ILE A 161 -4.13 14.36 5.41
N PRO A 162 -5.03 15.25 5.84
CA PRO A 162 -6.39 14.88 6.22
C PRO A 162 -7.04 14.09 5.08
N ARG A 163 -7.33 12.81 5.33
CA ARG A 163 -8.06 11.97 4.39
C ARG A 163 -9.54 12.07 4.69
N ARG A 164 -10.36 11.96 3.65
CA ARG A 164 -11.82 11.86 3.78
C ARG A 164 -12.28 10.48 4.26
N GLU A 165 -11.40 9.48 4.26
CA GLU A 165 -11.69 8.09 4.62
C GLU A 165 -10.41 7.45 5.22
N PHE A 166 -10.43 7.18 6.52
CA PHE A 166 -9.38 6.49 7.29
C PHE A 166 -9.69 5.02 7.54
N ASP A 167 -10.95 4.61 7.35
CA ASP A 167 -11.34 3.22 7.49
C ASP A 167 -10.56 2.31 6.53
N THR A 168 -10.02 1.25 7.09
CA THR A 168 -9.23 0.23 6.40
C THR A 168 -9.68 -1.14 6.83
N PHE A 169 -9.52 -2.12 5.96
CA PHE A 169 -9.54 -3.52 6.36
C PHE A 169 -8.21 -3.86 7.05
N GLY A 170 -8.32 -4.38 8.26
CA GLY A 170 -7.21 -4.94 9.02
C GLY A 170 -6.99 -6.41 8.66
N TYR A 171 -5.74 -6.84 8.64
CA TYR A 171 -5.34 -8.22 8.35
C TYR A 171 -4.50 -8.73 9.52
N LEU A 172 -5.08 -9.64 10.31
CA LEU A 172 -4.47 -10.20 11.51
C LEU A 172 -4.21 -11.70 11.34
N GLN A 173 -2.99 -12.11 11.64
CA GLN A 173 -2.62 -13.52 11.76
C GLN A 173 -1.46 -13.65 12.74
N VAL A 174 -1.58 -14.55 13.72
CA VAL A 174 -0.51 -14.80 14.70
C VAL A 174 0.78 -15.20 13.98
N GLY A 175 1.91 -14.62 14.41
CA GLY A 175 3.21 -14.82 13.79
C GLY A 175 3.44 -14.05 12.49
N LYS A 176 2.47 -13.24 12.04
CA LYS A 176 2.60 -12.37 10.87
C LYS A 176 2.47 -10.89 11.27
N PRO A 177 3.06 -9.96 10.49
CA PRO A 177 2.84 -8.53 10.70
C PRO A 177 1.36 -8.16 10.62
N TYR A 178 0.93 -7.12 11.32
CA TYR A 178 -0.41 -6.58 11.10
C TYR A 178 -0.46 -5.84 9.77
N GLY A 179 -1.43 -6.17 8.92
CA GLY A 179 -1.61 -5.52 7.61
C GLY A 179 -2.83 -4.60 7.58
N ARG A 180 -2.79 -3.56 6.75
CA ARG A 180 -3.94 -2.68 6.49
C ARG A 180 -4.08 -2.43 5.00
N LEU A 181 -5.30 -2.56 4.47
CA LEU A 181 -5.63 -2.10 3.12
C LEU A 181 -6.83 -1.15 3.17
N PRO A 182 -6.88 -0.09 2.35
CA PRO A 182 -8.09 0.69 2.16
C PRO A 182 -9.25 -0.20 1.73
N LEU A 183 -10.47 0.25 2.03
CA LEU A 183 -11.69 -0.51 1.76
C LEU A 183 -11.73 -0.99 0.30
N ASP A 184 -11.45 -0.15 -0.69
CA ASP A 184 -11.46 -0.55 -2.11
C ASP A 184 -10.48 -1.66 -2.48
N LEU A 185 -9.29 -1.69 -1.85
CA LEU A 185 -8.29 -2.72 -2.16
C LEU A 185 -8.55 -4.02 -1.43
N GLY A 186 -9.04 -3.95 -0.18
CA GLY A 186 -9.35 -5.14 0.60
C GLY A 186 -10.71 -5.75 0.29
N PHE A 187 -11.65 -4.98 -0.29
CA PHE A 187 -13.04 -5.39 -0.55
C PHE A 187 -13.22 -6.77 -1.19
N PRO A 188 -12.41 -7.19 -2.18
CA PRO A 188 -12.60 -8.51 -2.79
C PRO A 188 -12.41 -9.67 -1.79
N GLU A 189 -11.47 -9.55 -0.86
CA GLU A 189 -11.08 -10.61 0.08
C GLU A 189 -10.64 -10.00 1.43
N PRO A 190 -11.55 -9.41 2.21
CA PRO A 190 -11.20 -8.64 3.41
C PRO A 190 -10.83 -9.52 4.62
N ALA A 191 -11.24 -10.80 4.60
CA ALA A 191 -10.96 -11.76 5.69
C ALA A 191 -9.70 -12.62 5.43
N ARG A 192 -9.09 -12.54 4.24
CA ARG A 192 -7.96 -13.41 3.85
C ARG A 192 -6.64 -12.68 3.96
N TYR A 193 -5.75 -13.14 4.85
CA TYR A 193 -4.44 -12.51 5.05
C TYR A 193 -3.58 -12.52 3.76
N GLU A 194 -3.76 -13.51 2.91
CA GLU A 194 -3.09 -13.64 1.61
C GLU A 194 -3.36 -12.45 0.69
N ARG A 195 -4.54 -11.82 0.81
CA ARG A 195 -4.89 -10.61 0.06
C ARG A 195 -3.94 -9.47 0.39
N TYR A 196 -3.68 -9.25 1.68
CA TYR A 196 -2.71 -8.26 2.13
C TYR A 196 -1.31 -8.58 1.61
N GLN A 197 -0.85 -9.83 1.74
CA GLN A 197 0.48 -10.23 1.26
C GLN A 197 0.64 -10.06 -0.25
N GLN A 198 -0.42 -10.32 -1.03
CA GLN A 198 -0.41 -10.12 -2.47
C GLN A 198 -0.21 -8.65 -2.81
N VAL A 199 -0.96 -7.76 -2.17
CA VAL A 199 -0.84 -6.31 -2.38
C VAL A 199 0.52 -5.79 -1.92
N ASP A 200 1.02 -6.26 -0.78
CA ASP A 200 2.32 -5.92 -0.23
C ASP A 200 3.48 -6.30 -1.17
N ARG A 201 3.44 -7.50 -1.77
CA ARG A 201 4.43 -7.92 -2.79
C ARG A 201 4.40 -7.03 -4.03
N ILE A 202 3.21 -6.67 -4.51
CA ILE A 202 3.06 -5.76 -5.66
C ILE A 202 3.69 -4.41 -5.33
N TRP A 203 3.44 -3.89 -4.12
CA TRP A 203 3.99 -2.62 -3.67
C TRP A 203 5.51 -2.65 -3.55
N THR A 204 6.06 -3.65 -2.87
CA THR A 204 7.52 -3.85 -2.75
C THR A 204 8.19 -3.90 -4.13
N LYS A 205 7.53 -4.56 -5.09
CA LYS A 205 8.01 -4.59 -6.47
C LYS A 205 7.99 -3.19 -7.10
N LEU A 206 6.92 -2.43 -6.94
CA LEU A 206 6.83 -1.06 -7.48
C LEU A 206 7.91 -0.15 -6.88
N GLU A 207 8.21 -0.26 -5.59
CA GLU A 207 9.30 0.51 -4.95
C GLU A 207 10.67 0.12 -5.52
N THR A 208 10.89 -1.17 -5.74
CA THR A 208 12.12 -1.68 -6.38
C THR A 208 12.25 -1.20 -7.82
N ASP A 209 11.16 -1.29 -8.60
CA ASP A 209 11.10 -0.82 -9.98
C ASP A 209 11.39 0.69 -10.05
N HIS A 210 10.85 1.48 -9.12
CA HIS A 210 11.11 2.91 -9.03
C HIS A 210 12.60 3.21 -8.83
N ALA A 211 13.25 2.52 -7.89
CA ALA A 211 14.66 2.70 -7.60
C ALA A 211 15.52 2.37 -8.84
N LEU A 212 15.21 1.28 -9.54
CA LEU A 212 15.90 0.87 -10.76
C LEU A 212 15.70 1.87 -11.90
N LEU A 213 14.48 2.38 -12.08
CA LEU A 213 14.19 3.39 -13.10
C LEU A 213 14.93 4.71 -12.83
N GLU A 214 15.02 5.12 -11.56
CA GLU A 214 15.80 6.30 -11.14
C GLU A 214 17.29 6.13 -11.41
N GLU A 215 17.87 4.97 -11.10
CA GLU A 215 19.26 4.67 -11.42
C GLU A 215 19.52 4.70 -12.94
N ARG A 216 18.65 4.06 -13.71
CA ARG A 216 18.72 4.05 -15.18
C ARG A 216 18.61 5.46 -15.75
N ARG A 217 17.73 6.30 -15.20
CA ARG A 217 17.59 7.72 -15.58
C ARG A 217 18.88 8.50 -15.34
N LYS A 218 19.52 8.31 -14.19
CA LYS A 218 20.81 8.96 -13.88
C LYS A 218 21.89 8.54 -14.87
N ARG A 219 22.02 7.24 -15.14
CA ARG A 219 22.98 6.71 -16.12
C ARG A 219 22.77 7.31 -17.52
N LEU A 220 21.53 7.38 -18.00
CA LEU A 220 21.24 7.97 -19.31
C LEU A 220 21.48 9.49 -19.35
N ALA A 221 21.28 10.19 -18.23
CA ALA A 221 21.60 11.60 -18.12
C ALA A 221 23.12 11.86 -18.19
N ASP A 222 23.92 10.99 -17.56
CA ASP A 222 25.38 11.05 -17.61
C ASP A 222 25.90 10.74 -19.02
N GLU A 223 25.34 9.72 -19.67
CA GLU A 223 25.63 9.37 -21.06
C GLU A 223 25.26 10.51 -22.03
N ALA A 224 24.12 11.18 -21.80
CA ALA A 224 23.73 12.35 -22.58
C ALA A 224 24.70 13.53 -22.41
N ARG A 225 25.37 13.68 -21.25
CA ARG A 225 26.45 14.67 -21.08
C ARG A 225 27.69 14.26 -21.87
N ALA A 226 28.11 12.99 -21.76
CA ALA A 226 29.25 12.46 -22.49
C ALA A 226 29.08 12.55 -24.03
N LEU A 227 27.87 12.28 -24.55
CA LEU A 227 27.56 12.44 -25.97
C LEU A 227 27.63 13.91 -26.43
N ARG A 228 27.20 14.86 -25.59
CA ARG A 228 27.33 16.30 -25.90
C ARG A 228 28.80 16.72 -25.98
N GLU A 229 29.62 16.31 -25.04
CA GLU A 229 31.06 16.58 -25.05
C GLU A 229 31.76 15.94 -26.26
N ALA A 230 31.39 14.69 -26.60
CA ALA A 230 31.93 14.01 -27.77
C ALA A 230 31.52 14.73 -29.07
N SER A 231 30.27 15.18 -29.18
CA SER A 231 29.79 15.95 -30.33
C SER A 231 30.55 17.26 -30.49
N GLN A 232 30.83 17.98 -29.40
CA GLN A 232 31.65 19.21 -29.43
C GLN A 232 33.07 18.95 -29.92
N LYS A 233 33.70 17.83 -29.52
CA LYS A 233 35.05 17.44 -29.99
C LYS A 233 35.06 16.98 -31.45
N LEU A 234 33.97 16.38 -31.92
CA LEU A 234 33.84 15.92 -33.31
C LEU A 234 33.59 17.10 -34.26
N GLY A 235 32.94 18.16 -33.77
CA GLY A 235 32.52 19.31 -34.57
C GLY A 235 31.23 19.05 -35.35
N PRO A 236 30.67 20.07 -36.02
CA PRO A 236 29.46 19.89 -36.83
C PRO A 236 29.76 19.06 -38.10
N PRO A 237 28.82 18.22 -38.56
CA PRO A 237 28.94 17.56 -39.86
C PRO A 237 28.84 18.58 -41.02
N PRO A 238 29.37 18.28 -42.22
CA PRO A 238 29.98 17.01 -42.62
C PRO A 238 31.40 16.83 -42.06
N TRP A 239 31.72 15.61 -41.61
CA TRP A 239 33.02 15.30 -41.02
C TRP A 239 34.04 14.88 -42.08
N PRO A 240 35.33 15.22 -41.91
CA PRO A 240 36.40 14.79 -42.82
C PRO A 240 36.51 13.26 -42.92
N GLN A 241 36.97 12.77 -44.08
CA GLN A 241 37.12 11.34 -44.36
C GLN A 241 37.99 10.64 -43.30
N GLU A 242 39.03 11.32 -42.77
CA GLU A 242 39.94 10.75 -41.77
C GLU A 242 39.25 10.44 -40.43
N ARG A 243 38.10 11.09 -40.14
CA ARG A 243 37.34 10.91 -38.89
C ARG A 243 36.08 10.06 -39.06
N ARG A 244 35.87 9.47 -40.24
CA ARG A 244 34.65 8.72 -40.57
C ARG A 244 34.33 7.61 -39.57
N THR A 245 35.32 6.82 -39.16
CA THR A 245 35.12 5.73 -38.18
C THR A 245 34.70 6.25 -36.81
N GLU A 246 35.28 7.38 -36.36
CA GLU A 246 34.93 8.03 -35.09
C GLU A 246 33.49 8.57 -35.14
N ALA A 247 33.13 9.20 -36.25
CA ALA A 247 31.78 9.68 -36.52
C ALA A 247 30.73 8.56 -36.54
N GLU A 248 31.02 7.45 -37.22
CA GLU A 248 30.12 6.29 -37.27
C GLU A 248 29.93 5.68 -35.86
N ALA A 249 31.00 5.56 -35.08
CA ALA A 249 30.91 5.08 -33.70
C ALA A 249 30.10 6.03 -32.80
N PHE A 250 30.29 7.34 -32.94
CA PHE A 250 29.50 8.35 -32.24
C PHE A 250 28.00 8.23 -32.58
N GLU A 251 27.66 8.12 -33.86
CA GLU A 251 26.28 7.99 -34.33
C GLU A 251 25.61 6.71 -33.80
N GLN A 252 26.31 5.57 -33.84
CA GLN A 252 25.81 4.31 -33.27
C GLN A 252 25.58 4.41 -31.76
N ARG A 253 26.46 5.11 -31.03
CA ARG A 253 26.30 5.36 -29.59
C ARG A 253 25.10 6.27 -29.31
N ARG A 254 24.92 7.34 -30.11
CA ARG A 254 23.78 8.25 -30.01
C ARG A 254 22.45 7.55 -30.27
N LEU A 255 22.37 6.71 -31.31
CA LEU A 255 21.16 5.96 -31.65
C LEU A 255 20.78 4.97 -30.53
N ARG A 256 21.75 4.23 -29.98
CA ARG A 256 21.51 3.34 -28.83
C ARG A 256 20.99 4.11 -27.62
N TRP A 257 21.59 5.25 -27.30
CA TRP A 257 21.12 6.11 -26.21
C TRP A 257 19.68 6.60 -26.45
N GLN A 258 19.32 7.02 -27.67
CA GLN A 258 17.96 7.45 -28.02
C GLN A 258 16.93 6.33 -27.83
N GLN A 259 17.26 5.11 -28.28
CA GLN A 259 16.40 3.94 -28.08
C GLN A 259 16.22 3.62 -26.58
N GLU A 260 17.29 3.68 -25.79
CA GLU A 260 17.22 3.46 -24.35
C GLU A 260 16.42 4.55 -23.62
N ASP A 261 16.57 5.83 -24.00
CA ASP A 261 15.81 6.95 -23.43
C ASP A 261 14.32 6.81 -23.73
N GLN A 262 13.95 6.45 -24.95
CA GLN A 262 12.56 6.19 -25.32
C GLN A 262 11.97 5.03 -24.52
N ALA A 263 12.69 3.92 -24.40
CA ALA A 263 12.25 2.77 -23.61
C ALA A 263 12.10 3.14 -22.12
N LEU A 264 13.02 3.93 -21.56
CA LEU A 264 12.91 4.40 -20.18
C LEU A 264 11.66 5.28 -19.99
N ARG A 265 11.35 6.18 -20.93
CA ARG A 265 10.14 7.03 -20.85
C ARG A 265 8.86 6.21 -20.81
N GLN A 266 8.74 5.20 -21.67
CA GLN A 266 7.58 4.30 -21.68
C GLN A 266 7.43 3.55 -20.35
N GLN A 267 8.53 3.00 -19.82
CA GLN A 267 8.52 2.34 -18.52
C GLN A 267 8.17 3.30 -17.39
N TRP A 268 8.64 4.55 -17.45
CA TRP A 268 8.32 5.57 -16.47
C TRP A 268 6.84 5.94 -16.48
N GLU A 269 6.23 6.07 -17.66
CA GLU A 269 4.80 6.33 -17.81
C GLU A 269 3.94 5.20 -17.24
N GLU A 270 4.30 3.94 -17.53
CA GLU A 270 3.64 2.78 -16.95
C GLU A 270 3.79 2.75 -15.43
N PHE A 271 4.99 3.01 -14.91
CA PHE A 271 5.24 3.12 -13.49
C PHE A 271 4.39 4.23 -12.85
N GLN A 272 4.31 5.42 -13.44
CA GLN A 272 3.49 6.52 -12.94
C GLN A 272 1.99 6.17 -12.92
N ARG A 273 1.51 5.46 -13.94
CA ARG A 273 0.12 4.95 -13.99
C ARG A 273 -0.16 4.01 -12.83
N LEU A 274 0.74 3.03 -12.61
CA LEU A 274 0.62 2.08 -11.50
C LEU A 274 0.76 2.80 -10.15
N GLN A 275 1.75 3.67 -9.98
CA GLN A 275 1.97 4.43 -8.76
C GLN A 275 0.74 5.29 -8.42
N LYS A 276 0.11 5.95 -9.39
CA LYS A 276 -1.12 6.72 -9.16
C LYS A 276 -2.28 5.83 -8.68
N GLN A 277 -2.40 4.63 -9.26
CA GLN A 277 -3.41 3.65 -8.86
C GLN A 277 -3.18 3.12 -7.43
N TRP A 278 -1.93 2.88 -7.03
CA TRP A 278 -1.58 2.20 -5.78
C TRP A 278 -1.20 3.14 -4.61
N ARG A 279 -0.48 4.24 -4.85
CA ARG A 279 0.02 5.15 -3.80
C ARG A 279 -1.09 5.92 -3.07
N ALA A 280 -2.22 6.16 -3.73
CA ALA A 280 -3.40 6.72 -3.06
C ALA A 280 -3.97 5.77 -1.98
N ARG A 281 -3.54 4.51 -1.97
CA ARG A 281 -4.27 3.39 -1.37
C ARG A 281 -3.44 2.57 -0.37
N ILE A 282 -2.41 3.12 0.29
CA ILE A 282 -1.63 2.33 1.26
C ILE A 282 -1.47 3.09 2.57
N TYR A 283 -1.63 2.32 3.65
CA TYR A 283 -1.43 2.72 5.04
C TYR A 283 -0.30 1.85 5.61
N HIS A 284 0.74 2.49 6.16
CA HIS A 284 1.85 1.77 6.77
C HIS A 284 1.38 1.21 8.12
N SER A 285 1.71 -0.05 8.39
CA SER A 285 1.35 -0.76 9.62
C SER A 285 2.59 -1.11 10.44
N ASN A 286 2.39 -1.53 11.69
CA ASN A 286 3.44 -2.08 12.54
C ASN A 286 3.98 -3.37 11.89
N THR A 287 5.26 -3.38 11.52
CA THR A 287 5.92 -4.52 10.88
C THR A 287 6.21 -5.67 11.84
N ASN A 288 6.06 -5.46 13.14
CA ASN A 288 6.27 -6.49 14.14
C ASN A 288 5.16 -7.56 14.09
N PRO A 289 5.51 -8.86 14.21
CA PRO A 289 4.52 -9.93 14.24
C PRO A 289 3.49 -9.79 15.37
N VAL A 290 2.26 -10.17 15.07
CA VAL A 290 1.18 -10.33 16.05
C VAL A 290 1.46 -11.55 16.92
N VAL A 291 1.48 -11.37 18.24
CA VAL A 291 1.64 -12.45 19.23
C VAL A 291 0.30 -13.07 19.55
N ARG A 292 -0.70 -12.23 19.81
CA ARG A 292 -2.06 -12.63 20.13
C ARG A 292 -3.01 -11.46 19.90
N PHE A 293 -4.29 -11.76 19.84
CA PHE A 293 -5.33 -10.76 19.88
C PHE A 293 -6.52 -11.28 20.69
N LYS A 294 -7.27 -10.35 21.28
CA LYS A 294 -8.45 -10.65 22.10
C LYS A 294 -9.62 -9.81 21.63
N THR A 295 -10.78 -10.46 21.53
CA THR A 295 -12.01 -9.86 20.99
C THR A 295 -13.09 -9.77 22.07
N TRP A 296 -13.80 -8.65 22.13
CA TRP A 296 -14.97 -8.44 22.97
C TRP A 296 -16.16 -8.01 22.10
N TRP A 297 -17.21 -8.84 22.08
CA TRP A 297 -18.51 -8.60 21.45
C TRP A 297 -19.52 -7.93 22.38
#